data_AF-A0A7V2WNH6-F1
#
_entry.id   AF-A0A7V2WNH6-F1
#
_cell.length_a   1.000
_cell.length_b   1.000
_cell.length_c   1.000
_cell.angle_alpha   90.00
_cell.angle_beta   90.00
_cell.angle_gamma   90.00
#
_symmetry.space_group_name_H-M   'P 1'
#
loop_
_entity.id
_entity.type
_entity.pdbx_description
1 polymer ?
#
loop_
_entity_poly.entity_id
_entity_poly.type
_entity_poly.pdbx_seq_one_letter_code
_entity_poly.pdbx_strand_id
1 'polypeptide(L)'
;MPDLHILSLLIVLPVVGAFFVLAIRGSDEIAIRNMRQIALATTVITFGVSLLLWVNFDYDTASFQFVEKYNWAGGIMSYQVGVDGISMLFIILTTFLMPLSILASWGVKTRVKEYMIAFLILETMMIGLFCALDLVLFYVFFEAGLIPMFLIIGVWGGKNRIYASFKFFLYTLLGSVLMLVAIMAMYWQAGTSDIIEILKNPTFSAQMQTWLWLAFFASFAVKIPMWPVHTWLPDAHVEAPTAGSVILASILLKMGGYGFLRFSLPMFPL
;
A
#
# COMPACT_ATOMS: atom_id res chain seq x y z
N MET A 1 10.82 -15.29 19.30
CA MET A 1 10.15 -14.35 20.24
C MET A 1 8.67 -14.67 20.18
N PRO A 2 8.01 -15.09 21.27
CA PRO A 2 6.61 -15.46 21.22
C PRO A 2 5.73 -14.21 21.07
N ASP A 3 4.73 -14.29 20.20
CA ASP A 3 3.48 -13.52 20.20
C ASP A 3 3.51 -11.98 20.07
N LEU A 4 4.62 -11.36 19.64
CA LEU A 4 4.51 -9.97 19.16
C LEU A 4 3.93 -10.02 17.73
N HIS A 5 2.70 -9.51 17.58
CA HIS A 5 2.06 -9.23 16.30
C HIS A 5 2.77 -8.08 15.56
N ILE A 6 4.02 -8.32 15.14
CA ILE A 6 4.93 -7.29 14.60
C ILE A 6 4.35 -6.68 13.32
N LEU A 7 3.67 -7.47 12.47
CA LEU A 7 3.09 -6.95 11.23
C LEU A 7 1.90 -6.04 11.53
N SER A 8 1.00 -6.47 12.41
CA SER A 8 -0.09 -5.60 12.88
C SER A 8 0.45 -4.32 13.52
N LEU A 9 1.54 -4.41 14.31
CA LEU A 9 2.20 -3.26 14.90
C LEU A 9 2.73 -2.28 13.84
N LEU A 10 3.41 -2.79 12.80
CA LEU A 10 3.90 -1.96 11.70
C LEU A 10 2.79 -1.23 10.95
N ILE A 11 1.64 -1.88 10.77
CA ILE A 11 0.47 -1.26 10.11
C ILE A 11 -0.16 -0.20 11.02
N VAL A 12 -0.28 -0.48 12.32
CA VAL A 12 -1.01 0.40 13.26
C VAL A 12 -0.18 1.59 13.74
N LEU A 13 1.15 1.47 13.84
CA LEU A 13 2.02 2.55 14.34
C LEU A 13 1.84 3.89 13.61
N PRO A 14 1.85 3.95 12.26
CA PRO A 14 1.62 5.21 11.55
C PRO A 14 0.21 5.78 11.80
N VAL A 15 -0.82 4.93 11.94
CA VAL A 15 -2.18 5.36 12.30
C VAL A 15 -2.22 6.01 13.67
N VAL A 16 -1.53 5.41 14.66
CA VAL A 16 -1.40 5.97 16.00
C VAL A 16 -0.68 7.32 15.97
N GLY A 17 0.40 7.44 15.19
CA GLY A 17 1.07 8.72 14.96
C GLY A 17 0.15 9.76 14.31
N ALA A 18 -0.68 9.36 13.35
CA ALA A 18 -1.64 10.23 12.70
C ALA A 18 -2.70 10.74 13.69
N PHE A 19 -3.15 9.89 14.63
CA PHE A 19 -4.04 10.28 15.71
C PHE A 19 -3.38 11.31 16.66
N PHE A 20 -2.12 11.12 17.01
CA PHE A 20 -1.39 12.10 17.82
C PHE A 20 -1.22 13.46 17.10
N VAL A 21 -0.94 13.45 15.79
CA VAL A 21 -0.89 14.68 14.98
C VAL A 21 -2.27 15.36 14.93
N LEU A 22 -3.35 14.57 14.80
CA LEU A 22 -4.72 15.08 14.77
C LEU A 22 -5.10 15.79 16.09
N ALA A 23 -4.69 15.21 17.22
CA ALA A 23 -4.98 15.70 18.56
C ALA A 23 -4.35 17.06 18.90
N ILE A 24 -3.25 17.44 18.23
CA ILE A 24 -2.62 18.76 18.41
C ILE A 24 -3.58 19.85 17.95
N ARG A 25 -3.91 20.81 18.83
CA ARG A 25 -4.71 21.99 18.48
C ARG A 25 -3.81 23.20 18.24
N GLY A 26 -4.31 24.16 17.45
CA GLY A 26 -3.60 25.39 17.11
C GLY A 26 -2.84 25.32 15.78
N SER A 27 -2.49 26.51 15.28
CA SER A 27 -1.78 26.73 14.02
C SER A 27 -0.47 27.50 14.22
N ASP A 28 -0.04 27.67 15.47
CA ASP A 28 1.17 28.40 15.81
C ASP A 28 2.43 27.60 15.43
N GLU A 29 3.57 28.27 15.33
CA GLU A 29 4.83 27.63 14.90
C GLU A 29 5.23 26.43 15.78
N ILE A 30 4.95 26.50 17.08
CA ILE A 30 5.19 25.41 18.03
C ILE A 30 4.32 24.20 17.69
N ALA A 31 3.04 24.42 17.39
CA ALA A 31 2.10 23.35 17.03
C ALA A 31 2.54 22.68 15.71
N ILE A 32 2.90 23.47 14.70
CA ILE A 32 3.41 22.98 13.41
C ILE A 32 4.69 22.15 13.60
N ARG A 33 5.63 22.64 14.42
CA ARG A 33 6.87 21.92 14.73
C ARG A 33 6.58 20.57 15.39
N ASN A 34 5.67 20.55 16.37
CA ASN A 34 5.30 19.33 17.07
C ASN A 34 4.63 18.32 16.12
N MET A 35 3.75 18.75 15.21
CA MET A 35 3.13 17.86 14.21
C MET A 35 4.18 17.15 13.34
N ARG A 36 5.18 17.91 12.86
CA ARG A 36 6.27 17.34 12.04
C ARG A 36 7.17 16.41 12.84
N GLN A 37 7.50 16.77 14.08
CA GLN A 37 8.31 15.93 14.96
C GLN A 37 7.61 14.62 15.31
N ILE A 38 6.30 14.63 15.57
CA ILE A 38 5.53 13.41 15.83
C ILE A 38 5.51 12.53 14.58
N ALA A 39 5.26 13.09 13.40
CA ALA A 39 5.28 12.32 12.15
C ALA A 39 6.66 11.69 11.88
N LEU A 40 7.74 12.45 12.10
CA LEU A 40 9.10 11.93 11.95
C LEU A 40 9.43 10.87 12.99
N ALA A 41 9.13 11.10 14.26
CA ALA A 41 9.36 10.12 15.31
C ALA A 41 8.58 8.82 15.02
N THR A 42 7.33 8.93 14.56
CA THR A 42 6.50 7.78 14.18
C THR A 42 7.15 7.00 13.05
N THR A 43 7.49 7.65 11.93
CA THR A 43 8.12 6.97 10.78
C THR A 43 9.48 6.34 11.13
N VAL A 44 10.29 7.00 11.96
CA VAL A 44 11.58 6.45 12.45
C VAL A 44 11.35 5.24 13.35
N ILE A 45 10.35 5.27 14.22
CA ILE A 45 9.98 4.11 15.06
C ILE A 45 9.48 2.96 14.18
N THR A 46 8.60 3.23 13.20
CA THR A 46 8.11 2.22 12.25
C THR A 46 9.26 1.58 11.48
N PHE A 47 10.25 2.36 11.04
CA PHE A 47 11.49 1.85 10.44
C PHE A 47 12.32 1.00 11.41
N GLY A 48 12.48 1.43 12.67
CA GLY A 48 13.14 0.62 13.68
C GLY A 48 12.48 -0.74 13.89
N VAL A 49 11.13 -0.77 13.92
CA VAL A 49 10.36 -2.02 14.04
C VAL A 49 10.48 -2.89 12.79
N SER A 50 10.57 -2.31 11.59
CA SER A 50 10.76 -3.09 10.37
C SER A 50 12.15 -3.73 10.29
N LEU A 51 13.17 -3.09 10.86
CA LEU A 51 14.50 -3.71 11.01
C LEU A 51 14.47 -4.86 12.01
N LEU A 52 13.68 -4.78 13.08
CA LEU A 52 13.48 -5.91 13.99
C LEU A 52 12.81 -7.09 13.27
N LEU A 53 11.80 -6.82 12.43
CA LEU A 53 11.20 -7.84 11.56
C LEU A 53 12.26 -8.49 10.66
N TRP A 54 13.14 -7.68 10.06
CA TRP A 54 14.19 -8.17 9.16
C TRP A 54 15.22 -9.08 9.82
N VAL A 55 15.69 -8.69 11.02
CA VAL A 55 16.70 -9.46 11.77
C VAL A 55 16.14 -10.81 12.24
N ASN A 56 14.83 -10.89 12.51
CA ASN A 56 14.17 -12.12 12.92
C ASN A 56 13.62 -12.95 11.74
N PHE A 57 13.82 -12.52 10.50
CA PHE A 57 13.36 -13.23 9.31
C PHE A 57 14.28 -14.41 8.98
N ASP A 58 13.70 -15.58 8.75
CA ASP A 58 14.42 -16.80 8.35
C ASP A 58 14.61 -16.83 6.82
N TYR A 59 15.85 -16.86 6.35
CA TYR A 59 16.17 -16.84 4.92
C TYR A 59 16.19 -18.24 4.28
N ASP A 60 16.13 -19.30 5.08
CA ASP A 60 16.25 -20.68 4.60
C ASP A 60 14.90 -21.28 4.18
N THR A 61 13.80 -20.53 4.32
CA THR A 61 12.44 -21.00 3.97
C THR A 61 11.76 -20.09 2.95
N ALA A 62 11.04 -20.71 2.01
CA ALA A 62 10.15 -20.02 1.07
C ALA A 62 8.73 -19.79 1.64
N SER A 63 8.49 -20.17 2.90
CA SER A 63 7.18 -20.09 3.53
C SER A 63 6.86 -18.67 4.01
N PHE A 64 5.56 -18.36 4.14
CA PHE A 64 5.14 -17.12 4.79
C PHE A 64 5.47 -17.17 6.27
N GLN A 65 6.10 -16.10 6.76
CA GLN A 65 6.50 -15.92 8.14
C GLN A 65 5.68 -14.83 8.81
N PHE A 66 5.68 -14.82 10.15
CA PHE A 66 4.92 -13.87 10.97
C PHE A 66 3.44 -13.81 10.58
N VAL A 67 2.85 -14.97 10.26
CA VAL A 67 1.46 -15.03 9.77
C VAL A 67 0.50 -14.78 10.93
N GLU A 68 -0.35 -13.78 10.78
CA GLU A 68 -1.43 -13.45 11.70
C GLU A 68 -2.76 -13.59 10.95
N LYS A 69 -3.70 -14.36 11.51
CA LYS A 69 -5.01 -14.61 10.88
C LYS A 69 -6.14 -14.38 11.86
N TYR A 70 -7.00 -13.42 11.55
CA TYR A 70 -8.22 -13.13 12.29
C TYR A 70 -9.41 -13.12 11.33
N ASN A 71 -10.41 -13.94 11.61
CA ASN A 71 -11.62 -13.99 10.79
C ASN A 71 -12.44 -12.71 10.99
N TRP A 72 -12.80 -12.04 9.88
CA TRP A 72 -13.63 -10.84 9.87
C TRP A 72 -14.86 -11.09 8.96
N ALA A 73 -15.81 -10.16 8.93
CA ALA A 73 -16.99 -10.17 8.07
C ALA A 73 -17.72 -11.53 7.94
N GLY A 74 -17.87 -12.27 9.05
CA GLY A 74 -18.58 -13.55 9.06
C GLY A 74 -17.92 -14.68 8.24
N GLY A 75 -16.61 -14.61 7.99
CA GLY A 75 -15.87 -15.60 7.21
C GLY A 75 -15.71 -15.27 5.73
N ILE A 76 -16.31 -14.18 5.25
CA ILE A 76 -16.17 -13.70 3.87
C ILE A 76 -14.79 -13.06 3.64
N MET A 77 -14.23 -12.44 4.67
CA MET A 77 -12.91 -11.78 4.62
C MET A 77 -12.12 -12.14 5.87
N SER A 78 -10.81 -12.32 5.72
CA SER A 78 -9.93 -12.49 6.87
C SER A 78 -8.93 -11.34 6.93
N TYR A 79 -8.69 -10.83 8.14
CA TYR A 79 -7.46 -10.08 8.38
C TYR A 79 -6.34 -11.11 8.45
N GLN A 80 -5.76 -11.41 7.29
CA GLN A 80 -4.64 -12.33 7.16
C GLN A 80 -3.44 -11.57 6.63
N VAL A 81 -2.42 -11.44 7.47
CA VAL A 81 -1.16 -10.80 7.12
C VAL A 81 0.00 -11.75 7.33
N GLY A 82 1.05 -11.58 6.54
CA GLY A 82 2.28 -12.36 6.63
C GLY A 82 3.30 -11.84 5.62
N VAL A 83 4.54 -12.28 5.77
CA VAL A 83 5.67 -11.77 4.97
C VAL A 83 6.48 -12.93 4.40
N ASP A 84 6.81 -12.83 3.11
CA ASP A 84 7.84 -13.62 2.43
C ASP A 84 9.02 -12.73 2.01
N GLY A 85 10.03 -13.31 1.38
CA GLY A 85 11.24 -12.59 0.99
C GLY A 85 10.98 -11.36 0.10
N ILE A 86 9.98 -11.42 -0.79
CA ILE A 86 9.62 -10.28 -1.66
C ILE A 86 8.94 -9.18 -0.84
N SER A 87 7.91 -9.51 -0.06
CA SER A 87 7.19 -8.54 0.78
C SER A 87 8.12 -7.84 1.77
N MET A 88 9.08 -8.58 2.34
CA MET A 88 10.02 -8.05 3.31
C MET A 88 10.81 -6.87 2.71
N LEU A 89 11.39 -7.05 1.51
CA LEU A 89 12.17 -6.01 0.83
C LEU A 89 11.36 -4.73 0.60
N PHE A 90 10.09 -4.86 0.20
CA PHE A 90 9.22 -3.71 -0.01
C PHE A 90 8.78 -3.02 1.28
N ILE A 91 8.57 -3.78 2.37
CA ILE A 91 8.25 -3.21 3.69
C ILE A 91 9.44 -2.38 4.20
N ILE A 92 10.67 -2.88 4.09
CA ILE A 92 11.85 -2.11 4.49
C ILE A 92 12.03 -0.88 3.62
N LEU A 93 11.91 -1.02 2.29
CA LEU A 93 12.05 0.11 1.38
C LEU A 93 11.01 1.21 1.71
N THR A 94 9.78 0.79 1.99
CA THR A 94 8.69 1.71 2.36
C THR A 94 9.02 2.45 3.65
N THR A 95 9.30 1.71 4.72
CA THR A 95 9.59 2.29 6.04
C THR A 95 10.89 3.10 6.06
N PHE A 96 11.87 2.79 5.21
CA PHE A 96 13.09 3.57 5.06
C PHE A 96 12.85 4.93 4.38
N LEU A 97 12.01 4.97 3.34
CA LEU A 97 11.76 6.19 2.57
C LEU A 97 10.79 7.16 3.26
N MET A 98 9.96 6.66 4.17
CA MET A 98 8.98 7.48 4.87
C MET A 98 9.61 8.58 5.75
N PRO A 99 10.61 8.30 6.62
CA PRO A 99 11.32 9.35 7.37
C PRO A 99 11.96 10.40 6.45
N LEU A 100 12.56 9.97 5.33
CA LEU A 100 13.19 10.86 4.35
C LEU A 100 12.15 11.75 3.66
N SER A 101 10.99 11.19 3.32
CA SER A 101 9.88 11.93 2.72
C SER A 101 9.28 12.95 3.69
N ILE A 102 9.14 12.57 4.97
CA ILE A 102 8.73 13.50 6.02
C ILE A 102 9.77 14.61 6.15
N LEU A 103 11.07 14.31 6.26
CA LEU A 103 12.14 15.31 6.32
C LEU A 103 12.17 16.28 5.12
N ALA A 104 12.02 15.75 3.90
CA ALA A 104 11.95 16.56 2.68
C ALA A 104 10.74 17.51 2.66
N SER A 105 9.75 17.27 3.51
CA SER A 105 8.51 18.04 3.58
C SER A 105 8.53 19.18 4.61
N TRP A 106 9.66 19.46 5.27
CA TRP A 106 9.75 20.55 6.26
C TRP A 106 9.46 21.94 5.67
N GLY A 107 9.56 22.10 4.34
CA GLY A 107 9.21 23.31 3.62
C GLY A 107 7.71 23.57 3.48
N VAL A 108 6.84 22.58 3.72
CA VAL A 108 5.38 22.72 3.54
C VAL A 108 4.79 23.64 4.60
N LYS A 109 4.14 24.74 4.19
CA LYS A 109 3.56 25.75 5.09
C LYS A 109 2.04 25.67 5.22
N THR A 110 1.35 25.14 4.22
CA THR A 110 -0.10 25.09 4.16
C THR A 110 -0.60 23.73 4.66
N ARG A 111 -1.64 23.73 5.51
CA ARG A 111 -2.33 22.51 5.97
C ARG A 111 -1.36 21.41 6.45
N VAL A 112 -0.37 21.79 7.25
CA VAL A 112 0.73 20.89 7.66
C VAL A 112 0.19 19.67 8.41
N LYS A 113 -0.86 19.85 9.22
CA LYS A 113 -1.51 18.77 9.94
C LYS A 113 -2.03 17.69 8.98
N GLU A 114 -2.86 18.10 8.02
CA GLU A 114 -3.49 17.20 7.06
C GLU A 114 -2.43 16.53 6.16
N TYR A 115 -1.36 17.25 5.83
CA TYR A 115 -0.24 16.70 5.05
C TYR A 115 0.50 15.59 5.79
N MET A 116 0.87 15.82 7.07
CA MET A 116 1.53 14.81 7.89
C MET A 116 0.65 13.58 8.11
N ILE A 117 -0.65 13.79 8.37
CA ILE A 117 -1.63 12.70 8.49
C ILE A 117 -1.71 11.91 7.19
N ALA A 118 -1.80 12.57 6.03
CA ALA A 118 -1.88 11.88 4.75
C ALA A 118 -0.67 10.97 4.49
N PHE A 119 0.54 11.40 4.82
CA PHE A 119 1.75 10.55 4.70
C PHE A 119 1.74 9.36 5.65
N LEU A 120 1.33 9.53 6.90
CA LEU A 120 1.26 8.43 7.87
C LEU A 120 0.17 7.40 7.51
N ILE A 121 -0.98 7.87 7.03
CA ILE A 121 -2.02 6.97 6.51
C ILE A 121 -1.53 6.29 5.23
N LEU A 122 -0.83 6.99 4.34
CA LEU A 122 -0.24 6.38 3.15
C LEU A 122 0.72 5.26 3.54
N GLU A 123 1.63 5.48 4.49
CA GLU A 123 2.55 4.45 5.02
C GLU A 123 1.81 3.21 5.52
N THR A 124 0.73 3.40 6.28
CA THR A 124 -0.15 2.30 6.74
C THR A 124 -0.65 1.47 5.57
N MET A 125 -1.19 2.13 4.55
CA MET A 125 -1.77 1.42 3.38
C MET A 125 -0.70 0.70 2.57
N MET A 126 0.49 1.31 2.42
CA MET A 126 1.61 0.70 1.69
C MET A 126 2.12 -0.56 2.41
N ILE A 127 2.33 -0.50 3.72
CA ILE A 127 2.76 -1.66 4.51
C ILE A 127 1.69 -2.75 4.47
N GLY A 128 0.42 -2.38 4.72
CA GLY A 128 -0.72 -3.30 4.70
C GLY A 128 -0.85 -4.08 3.40
N LEU A 129 -0.60 -3.42 2.27
CA LEU A 129 -0.59 -4.06 0.95
C LEU A 129 0.48 -5.15 0.82
N PHE A 130 1.71 -4.87 1.24
CA PHE A 130 2.82 -5.82 1.06
C PHE A 130 2.71 -7.02 1.99
N CYS A 131 2.05 -6.90 3.13
CA CYS A 131 1.83 -8.04 4.03
C CYS A 131 0.49 -8.74 3.84
N ALA A 132 -0.42 -8.25 2.99
CA ALA A 132 -1.74 -8.87 2.83
C ALA A 132 -1.66 -10.28 2.22
N LEU A 133 -2.26 -11.26 2.90
CA LEU A 133 -2.40 -12.65 2.48
C LEU A 133 -3.84 -13.06 2.15
N ASP A 134 -4.75 -12.09 2.12
CA ASP A 134 -6.14 -12.22 1.71
C ASP A 134 -6.39 -11.32 0.49
N LEU A 135 -7.05 -11.83 -0.54
CA LEU A 135 -7.28 -11.12 -1.81
C LEU A 135 -8.08 -9.82 -1.61
N VAL A 136 -9.11 -9.85 -0.76
CA VAL A 136 -9.95 -8.70 -0.53
C VAL A 136 -9.21 -7.68 0.32
N LEU A 137 -8.46 -8.14 1.34
CA LEU A 137 -7.62 -7.27 2.15
C LEU A 137 -6.54 -6.57 1.31
N PHE A 138 -5.89 -7.31 0.39
CA PHE A 138 -4.94 -6.74 -0.56
C PHE A 138 -5.59 -5.65 -1.41
N TYR A 139 -6.77 -5.92 -1.98
CA TYR A 139 -7.51 -4.96 -2.78
C TYR A 139 -7.84 -3.69 -1.98
N VAL A 140 -8.30 -3.84 -0.74
CA VAL A 140 -8.64 -2.72 0.14
C VAL A 140 -7.42 -1.83 0.37
N PHE A 141 -6.25 -2.39 0.72
CA PHE A 141 -5.04 -1.59 0.89
C PHE A 141 -4.53 -0.97 -0.43
N PHE A 142 -4.63 -1.72 -1.53
CA PHE A 142 -4.22 -1.28 -2.87
C PHE A 142 -4.99 -0.06 -3.37
N GLU A 143 -6.29 0.01 -3.09
CA GLU A 143 -7.14 1.14 -3.44
C GLU A 143 -7.17 2.23 -2.37
N ALA A 144 -7.18 1.86 -1.08
CA ALA A 144 -7.16 2.84 0.00
C ALA A 144 -5.91 3.70 -0.02
N GLY A 145 -4.76 3.15 -0.45
CA GLY A 145 -3.52 3.91 -0.65
C GLY A 145 -3.64 5.03 -1.70
N LEU A 146 -4.59 4.94 -2.64
CA LEU A 146 -4.82 5.99 -3.63
C LEU A 146 -5.43 7.24 -3.00
N ILE A 147 -6.22 7.12 -1.92
CA ILE A 147 -6.93 8.25 -1.31
C ILE A 147 -5.94 9.28 -0.72
N PRO A 148 -4.98 8.90 0.16
CA PRO A 148 -3.98 9.84 0.64
C PRO A 148 -3.14 10.43 -0.49
N MET A 149 -2.76 9.62 -1.50
CA MET A 149 -1.96 10.11 -2.61
C MET A 149 -2.72 11.13 -3.47
N PHE A 150 -4.00 10.88 -3.75
CA PHE A 150 -4.90 11.80 -4.43
C PHE A 150 -4.94 13.15 -3.71
N LEU A 151 -5.08 13.14 -2.38
CA LEU A 151 -5.06 14.35 -1.56
C LEU A 151 -3.70 15.06 -1.59
N ILE A 152 -2.59 14.29 -1.47
CA ILE A 152 -1.22 14.83 -1.50
C ILE A 152 -0.97 15.60 -2.80
N ILE A 153 -1.37 15.04 -3.95
CA ILE A 153 -1.27 15.73 -5.24
C ILE A 153 -2.26 16.90 -5.29
N GLY A 154 -3.56 16.66 -5.08
CA GLY A 154 -4.61 17.64 -5.32
C GLY A 154 -4.55 18.89 -4.44
N VAL A 155 -4.05 18.78 -3.21
CA VAL A 155 -4.01 19.89 -2.24
C VAL A 155 -2.64 20.58 -2.19
N TRP A 156 -1.53 19.83 -2.31
CA TRP A 156 -0.16 20.35 -2.16
C TRP A 156 0.68 20.31 -3.43
N GLY A 157 0.12 19.84 -4.54
CA GLY A 157 0.79 19.85 -5.83
C GLY A 157 0.92 21.23 -6.48
N GLY A 158 1.44 21.22 -7.71
CA GLY A 158 1.70 22.39 -8.55
C GLY A 158 0.46 23.03 -9.17
N LYS A 159 0.62 23.65 -10.34
CA LYS A 159 -0.42 24.47 -10.98
C LYS A 159 -1.58 23.62 -11.53
N ASN A 160 -1.30 22.47 -12.15
CA ASN A 160 -2.32 21.60 -12.73
C ASN A 160 -2.70 20.43 -11.80
N ARG A 161 -2.40 20.57 -10.51
CA ARG A 161 -2.59 19.52 -9.49
C ARG A 161 -3.98 18.88 -9.47
N ILE A 162 -5.04 19.65 -9.72
CA ILE A 162 -6.41 19.12 -9.73
C ILE A 162 -6.56 18.14 -10.89
N TYR A 163 -6.24 18.57 -12.11
CA TYR A 163 -6.26 17.71 -13.29
C TYR A 163 -5.41 16.46 -13.10
N ALA A 164 -4.16 16.62 -12.64
CA ALA A 164 -3.25 15.50 -12.42
C ALA A 164 -3.77 14.51 -11.36
N SER A 165 -4.31 15.01 -10.24
CA SER A 165 -4.87 14.16 -9.18
C SER A 165 -6.07 13.33 -9.66
N PHE A 166 -7.02 13.96 -10.38
CA PHE A 166 -8.18 13.25 -10.93
C PHE A 166 -7.78 12.25 -12.01
N LYS A 167 -6.85 12.63 -12.91
CA LYS A 167 -6.34 11.72 -13.94
C LYS A 167 -5.66 10.51 -13.32
N PHE A 168 -4.77 10.72 -12.34
CA PHE A 168 -4.16 9.64 -11.55
C PHE A 168 -5.21 8.71 -10.97
N PHE A 169 -6.13 9.27 -10.17
CA PHE A 169 -7.14 8.49 -9.46
C PHE A 169 -8.05 7.69 -10.41
N LEU A 170 -8.59 8.33 -11.45
CA LEU A 170 -9.51 7.69 -12.39
C LEU A 170 -8.82 6.60 -13.21
N TYR A 171 -7.58 6.82 -13.67
CA TYR A 171 -6.84 5.79 -14.39
C TYR A 171 -6.66 4.56 -13.51
N THR A 172 -6.15 4.75 -12.29
CA THR A 172 -5.87 3.64 -11.38
C THR A 172 -7.14 2.92 -10.93
N LEU A 173 -8.22 3.66 -10.68
CA LEU A 173 -9.51 3.10 -10.26
C LEU A 173 -10.17 2.28 -11.38
N LEU A 174 -10.13 2.75 -12.63
CA LEU A 174 -10.72 2.01 -13.75
C LEU A 174 -10.07 0.63 -13.93
N GLY A 175 -8.75 0.55 -13.78
CA GLY A 175 -8.04 -0.72 -13.82
C GLY A 175 -8.38 -1.62 -12.62
N SER A 176 -8.45 -1.05 -11.41
CA SER A 176 -8.71 -1.82 -10.18
C SER A 176 -10.13 -2.37 -10.09
N VAL A 177 -11.15 -1.70 -10.63
CA VAL A 177 -12.53 -2.22 -10.64
C VAL A 177 -12.61 -3.56 -11.37
N LEU A 178 -11.85 -3.77 -12.45
CA LEU A 178 -11.78 -5.06 -13.13
C LEU A 178 -11.17 -6.15 -12.24
N MET A 179 -10.11 -5.81 -11.51
CA MET A 179 -9.50 -6.71 -10.52
C MET A 179 -10.49 -7.07 -9.40
N LEU A 180 -11.33 -6.13 -8.94
CA LEU A 180 -12.38 -6.43 -7.96
C LEU A 180 -13.37 -7.48 -8.48
N VAL A 181 -13.83 -7.33 -9.72
CA VAL A 181 -14.72 -8.33 -10.35
C VAL A 181 -14.06 -9.70 -10.41
N ALA A 182 -12.76 -9.76 -10.72
CA ALA A 182 -12.00 -11.01 -10.73
C ALA A 182 -11.87 -11.62 -9.33
N ILE A 183 -11.57 -10.81 -8.30
CA ILE A 183 -11.51 -11.28 -6.90
C ILE A 183 -12.86 -11.85 -6.45
N MET A 184 -13.96 -11.19 -6.80
CA MET A 184 -15.30 -11.69 -6.49
C MET A 184 -15.56 -13.03 -7.18
N ALA A 185 -15.22 -13.16 -8.46
CA ALA A 185 -15.36 -14.42 -9.20
C ALA A 185 -14.50 -15.55 -8.60
N MET A 186 -13.27 -15.25 -8.18
CA MET A 186 -12.39 -16.20 -7.50
C MET A 186 -13.00 -16.65 -6.17
N TYR A 187 -13.53 -15.73 -5.37
CA TYR A 187 -14.18 -16.05 -4.11
C TYR A 187 -15.39 -16.97 -4.30
N TRP A 188 -16.25 -16.72 -5.30
CA TRP A 188 -17.39 -17.59 -5.59
C TRP A 188 -16.99 -19.01 -6.02
N GLN A 189 -15.86 -19.15 -6.72
CA GLN A 189 -15.39 -20.46 -7.20
C GLN A 189 -14.57 -21.23 -6.17
N ALA A 190 -13.76 -20.53 -5.35
CA ALA A 190 -12.88 -21.14 -4.35
C ALA A 190 -13.53 -21.24 -2.96
N GLY A 191 -14.54 -20.41 -2.67
CA GLY A 191 -15.18 -20.33 -1.36
C GLY A 191 -14.37 -19.61 -0.28
N THR A 192 -13.23 -19.01 -0.65
CA THR A 192 -12.28 -18.36 0.25
C THR A 192 -11.56 -17.22 -0.48
N SER A 193 -11.10 -16.22 0.28
CA SER A 193 -10.22 -15.14 -0.18
C SER A 193 -8.76 -15.35 0.26
N ASP A 194 -8.46 -16.43 0.99
CA ASP A 194 -7.13 -16.76 1.49
C ASP A 194 -6.20 -17.15 0.34
N ILE A 195 -5.14 -16.37 0.13
CA ILE A 195 -4.17 -16.58 -0.93
C ILE A 195 -3.44 -17.91 -0.75
N ILE A 196 -3.11 -18.29 0.50
CA ILE A 196 -2.37 -19.52 0.78
C ILE A 196 -3.22 -20.74 0.39
N GLU A 197 -4.52 -20.69 0.68
CA GLU A 197 -5.45 -21.77 0.37
C GLU A 197 -5.67 -21.91 -1.14
N ILE A 198 -5.88 -20.79 -1.84
CA ILE A 198 -6.06 -20.76 -3.30
C ILE A 198 -4.83 -21.28 -4.03
N LEU A 199 -3.62 -20.92 -3.57
CA LEU A 199 -2.37 -21.41 -4.17
C LEU A 199 -2.12 -22.91 -3.94
N LYS A 200 -2.57 -23.45 -2.80
CA LYS A 200 -2.44 -24.88 -2.49
C LYS A 200 -3.44 -25.74 -3.26
N ASN A 201 -4.65 -25.22 -3.46
CA ASN A 201 -5.75 -25.93 -4.11
C ASN A 201 -6.29 -25.09 -5.28
N PRO A 202 -5.57 -25.01 -6.42
CA PRO A 202 -6.03 -24.23 -7.56
C PRO A 202 -7.31 -24.85 -8.15
N THR A 203 -8.42 -24.11 -8.11
CA THR A 203 -9.74 -24.57 -8.60
C THR A 203 -10.14 -23.97 -9.95
N PHE A 204 -9.33 -23.06 -10.52
CA PHE A 204 -9.72 -22.29 -11.71
C PHE A 204 -9.43 -23.05 -13.01
N SER A 205 -10.45 -23.19 -13.86
CA SER A 205 -10.29 -23.76 -15.20
C SER A 205 -9.41 -22.89 -16.09
N ALA A 206 -8.78 -23.47 -17.12
CA ALA A 206 -7.91 -22.74 -18.05
C ALA A 206 -8.57 -21.48 -18.64
N GLN A 207 -9.83 -21.62 -19.07
CA GLN A 207 -10.59 -20.51 -19.62
C GLN A 207 -10.84 -19.40 -18.59
N MET A 208 -11.13 -19.77 -17.33
CA MET A 208 -11.31 -18.80 -16.25
C MET A 208 -10.00 -18.07 -15.94
N GLN A 209 -8.88 -18.80 -15.86
CA GLN A 209 -7.56 -18.21 -15.60
C GLN A 209 -7.21 -17.11 -16.62
N THR A 210 -7.50 -17.29 -17.90
CA THR A 210 -7.24 -16.25 -18.92
C THR A 210 -8.01 -14.95 -18.60
N TRP A 211 -9.29 -15.04 -18.23
CA TRP A 211 -10.10 -13.85 -17.91
C TRP A 211 -9.68 -13.20 -16.58
N LEU A 212 -9.39 -14.00 -15.56
CA LEU A 212 -8.87 -13.52 -14.30
C LEU A 212 -7.52 -12.82 -14.50
N TRP A 213 -6.61 -13.43 -15.26
CA TRP A 213 -5.33 -12.86 -15.60
C TRP A 213 -5.50 -11.53 -16.33
N LEU A 214 -6.37 -11.44 -17.34
CA LEU A 214 -6.62 -10.19 -18.07
C LEU A 214 -7.14 -9.07 -17.14
N ALA A 215 -8.01 -9.41 -16.19
CA ALA A 215 -8.55 -8.44 -15.23
C ALA A 215 -7.49 -7.94 -14.23
N PHE A 216 -6.67 -8.84 -13.66
CA PHE A 216 -5.54 -8.46 -12.80
C PHE A 216 -4.47 -7.70 -13.60
N PHE A 217 -4.15 -8.16 -14.81
CA PHE A 217 -3.23 -7.50 -15.72
C PHE A 217 -3.67 -6.07 -16.02
N ALA A 218 -4.95 -5.83 -16.30
CA ALA A 218 -5.46 -4.49 -16.56
C ALA A 218 -5.21 -3.54 -15.37
N SER A 219 -5.43 -4.00 -14.13
CA SER A 219 -5.15 -3.20 -12.94
C SER A 219 -3.66 -2.92 -12.75
N PHE A 220 -2.82 -3.95 -12.81
CA PHE A 220 -1.39 -3.81 -12.57
C PHE A 220 -0.66 -3.09 -13.71
N ALA A 221 -1.08 -3.27 -14.96
CA ALA A 221 -0.52 -2.58 -16.12
C ALA A 221 -0.71 -1.06 -16.03
N VAL A 222 -1.85 -0.58 -15.52
CA VAL A 222 -2.07 0.84 -15.26
C VAL A 222 -1.15 1.32 -14.13
N LYS A 223 -0.98 0.53 -13.06
CA LYS A 223 -0.15 0.88 -11.90
C LYS A 223 1.36 0.83 -12.17
N ILE A 224 1.84 0.04 -13.16
CA ILE A 224 3.25 -0.05 -13.66
C ILE A 224 3.53 0.88 -14.87
N PRO A 225 2.64 1.82 -15.15
CA PRO A 225 2.54 2.54 -16.44
C PRO A 225 3.02 1.78 -17.68
N MET A 226 2.37 0.67 -18.04
CA MET A 226 2.64 0.00 -19.32
C MET A 226 2.06 0.79 -20.49
N TRP A 227 2.66 0.67 -21.69
CA TRP A 227 2.02 1.15 -22.91
C TRP A 227 0.75 0.32 -23.18
N PRO A 228 -0.42 0.93 -23.47
CA PRO A 228 -0.68 2.36 -23.72
C PRO A 228 -1.20 3.18 -22.52
N VAL A 229 -1.34 2.59 -21.32
CA VAL A 229 -2.03 3.15 -20.14
C VAL A 229 -1.11 3.89 -19.14
N HIS A 230 -0.07 4.57 -19.63
CA HIS A 230 0.96 5.20 -18.80
C HIS A 230 0.84 6.72 -18.67
N THR A 231 -0.07 7.35 -19.42
CA THR A 231 -0.11 8.81 -19.58
C THR A 231 -0.49 9.60 -18.32
N TRP A 232 -0.99 8.93 -17.29
CA TRP A 232 -1.24 9.54 -15.98
C TRP A 232 0.07 9.81 -15.21
N LEU A 233 1.12 9.01 -15.47
CA LEU A 233 2.35 9.03 -14.70
C LEU A 233 3.12 10.36 -14.82
N PRO A 234 3.37 10.90 -16.04
CA PRO A 234 4.11 12.17 -16.16
C PRO A 234 3.39 13.32 -15.46
N ASP A 235 2.07 13.43 -15.65
CA ASP A 235 1.27 14.49 -15.02
C ASP A 235 1.29 14.38 -13.50
N ALA A 236 1.15 13.17 -12.96
CA ALA A 236 1.19 12.93 -11.51
C ALA A 236 2.55 13.30 -10.91
N HIS A 237 3.66 12.94 -11.57
CA HIS A 237 5.01 13.26 -11.06
C HIS A 237 5.38 14.73 -11.16
N VAL A 238 5.02 15.39 -12.26
CA VAL A 238 5.31 16.81 -12.49
C VAL A 238 4.57 17.67 -11.48
N GLU A 239 3.32 17.32 -11.16
CA GLU A 239 2.48 18.12 -10.29
C GLU A 239 2.58 17.71 -8.80
N ALA A 240 3.06 16.51 -8.46
CA ALA A 240 3.20 16.10 -7.06
C ALA A 240 4.26 16.95 -6.32
N PRO A 241 4.06 17.24 -5.01
CA PRO A 241 5.12 17.81 -4.18
C PRO A 241 6.31 16.86 -4.09
N THR A 242 7.52 17.37 -3.80
CA THR A 242 8.78 16.59 -3.81
C THR A 242 8.66 15.25 -3.08
N ALA A 243 8.21 15.24 -1.83
CA ALA A 243 8.04 14.01 -1.06
C ALA A 243 6.96 13.07 -1.64
N GLY A 244 5.88 13.64 -2.20
CA GLY A 244 4.85 12.86 -2.88
C GLY A 244 5.40 12.17 -4.13
N SER A 245 6.20 12.89 -4.93
CA SER A 245 6.85 12.34 -6.13
C SER A 245 7.85 11.23 -5.79
N VAL A 246 8.60 11.37 -4.68
CA VAL A 246 9.48 10.31 -4.16
C VAL A 246 8.70 9.05 -3.84
N ILE A 247 7.62 9.14 -3.05
CA ILE A 247 6.80 7.96 -2.69
C ILE A 247 6.11 7.35 -3.91
N LEU A 248 5.62 8.19 -4.83
CA LEU A 248 4.99 7.73 -6.06
C LEU A 248 5.97 6.92 -6.93
N ALA A 249 7.19 7.42 -7.10
CA ALA A 249 8.22 6.77 -7.90
C ALA A 249 8.74 5.49 -7.22
N SER A 250 8.97 5.55 -5.92
CA SER A 250 9.70 4.51 -5.19
C SER A 250 8.84 3.34 -4.76
N ILE A 251 7.58 3.56 -4.37
CA ILE A 251 6.71 2.52 -3.79
C ILE A 251 5.45 2.29 -4.61
N LEU A 252 4.67 3.33 -4.96
CA LEU A 252 3.37 3.13 -5.61
C LEU A 252 3.48 2.37 -6.94
N LEU A 253 4.51 2.66 -7.74
CA LEU A 253 4.81 1.92 -8.96
C LEU A 253 5.20 0.45 -8.70
N LYS A 254 5.86 0.18 -7.57
CA LYS A 254 6.32 -1.16 -7.18
C LYS A 254 5.17 -2.04 -6.73
N MET A 255 4.08 -1.46 -6.22
CA MET A 255 2.87 -2.20 -5.86
C MET A 255 2.27 -2.97 -7.04
N GLY A 256 2.27 -2.38 -8.25
CA GLY A 256 1.79 -3.08 -9.43
C GLY A 256 2.69 -4.27 -9.78
N GLY A 257 4.01 -4.09 -9.71
CA GLY A 257 4.99 -5.16 -9.98
C GLY A 257 4.90 -6.28 -8.95
N TYR A 258 4.80 -5.92 -7.67
CA TYR A 258 4.48 -6.85 -6.59
C TYR A 258 3.18 -7.61 -6.88
N GLY A 259 2.15 -6.90 -7.38
CA GLY A 259 0.89 -7.50 -7.83
C GLY A 259 1.09 -8.59 -8.89
N PHE A 260 1.87 -8.33 -9.94
CA PHE A 260 2.17 -9.36 -10.94
C PHE A 260 2.90 -10.56 -10.35
N LEU A 261 3.94 -10.31 -9.53
CA LEU A 261 4.74 -11.36 -8.92
C LEU A 261 3.90 -12.25 -7.99
N ARG A 262 2.95 -11.65 -7.26
CA ARG A 262 2.19 -12.33 -6.22
C ARG A 262 0.89 -12.97 -6.70
N PHE A 263 0.19 -12.33 -7.63
CA PHE A 263 -1.15 -12.77 -8.05
C PHE A 263 -1.18 -13.27 -9.48
N SER A 264 -0.40 -12.71 -10.39
CA SER A 264 -0.48 -13.10 -11.79
C SER A 264 0.25 -14.42 -12.05
N LEU A 265 1.56 -14.47 -11.78
CA LEU A 265 2.38 -15.64 -12.09
C LEU A 265 1.98 -16.92 -11.33
N PRO A 266 1.76 -16.90 -10.00
CA PRO A 266 1.48 -18.12 -9.26
C PRO A 266 0.00 -18.53 -9.26
N MET A 267 -0.95 -17.59 -9.44
CA MET A 267 -2.38 -17.95 -9.42
C MET A 267 -2.92 -18.32 -10.81
N PHE A 268 -2.31 -17.81 -11.89
CA PHE A 268 -2.75 -18.04 -13.27
C PHE A 268 -1.57 -18.52 -14.15
N PRO A 269 -1.04 -19.73 -13.93
CA PRO A 269 0.17 -20.22 -14.60
C PRO A 269 0.01 -20.62 -16.08
N LEU A 270 -1.22 -20.64 -16.61
CA LEU A 270 -1.53 -21.05 -17.98
C LEU A 270 -1.36 -19.95 -19.03
#